data_AF-A0AA35V886-F1
#
_entry.id   AF-A0AA35V886-F1
#
_cell.length_a   1.000
_cell.length_b   1.000
_cell.length_c   1.000
_cell.angle_alpha   90.00
_cell.angle_beta   90.00
_cell.angle_gamma   90.00
#
_symmetry.space_group_name_H-M   'P 1'
#
loop_
_entity.id
_entity.type
_entity.pdbx_description
1 polymer ?
#
loop_
_entity_poly.entity_id
_entity_poly.type
_entity_poly.pdbx_seq_one_letter_code
_entity_poly.pdbx_strand_id
1 'polypeptide(L)'
;MIFPANPTVRRFRRPSVPFFRKRFQSVKFNSISLSIVQSVHMANNEGKGSEKSSGNNRVSLNERILNSMSRRAVAAHPWHDLEIGPGAPAVFNCVVEIGKGSKVKYELDKASGLIKVDRILYSSVVYPHNYGFIPRTICEDSDPMDVLVLMQEPVLPGTFLRARAIGLMPMIDQGESDDKIIAVCADDPEFRHYTDIKELPPHRLAEIRRFFEDYKKNENKSVKVNDFLPANDAIEAIKYSMDLYASYIVESLRQ
;
A
#
# COMPACT_ATOMS: atom_id res chain seq x y z
N MET A 1 3.67 -24.83 53.35
CA MET A 1 4.45 -23.69 52.82
C MET A 1 3.55 -22.90 51.90
N ILE A 2 3.28 -21.66 52.26
CA ILE A 2 2.44 -20.71 51.53
C ILE A 2 3.39 -19.77 50.80
N PHE A 3 3.31 -19.64 49.47
CA PHE A 3 3.57 -18.40 48.73
C PHE A 3 2.78 -18.40 47.40
N PRO A 4 2.37 -17.23 46.90
CA PRO A 4 1.11 -17.02 46.18
C PRO A 4 1.26 -16.78 44.67
N ALA A 5 0.10 -16.77 44.01
CA ALA A 5 -0.12 -16.29 42.65
C ALA A 5 0.18 -14.78 42.50
N ASN A 6 0.70 -14.38 41.33
CA ASN A 6 0.56 -13.01 40.85
C ASN A 6 0.45 -12.98 39.30
N PRO A 7 -0.66 -12.50 38.73
CA PRO A 7 -0.83 -12.28 37.30
C PRO A 7 -0.59 -10.80 36.96
N THR A 8 0.30 -10.51 36.01
CA THR A 8 0.50 -9.13 35.53
C THR A 8 0.20 -9.03 34.03
N VAL A 9 -1.09 -8.87 33.73
CA VAL A 9 -1.58 -8.37 32.45
C VAL A 9 -1.16 -6.91 32.32
N ARG A 10 -0.18 -6.60 31.46
CA ARG A 10 0.13 -5.22 31.10
C ARG A 10 -0.94 -4.69 30.15
N ARG A 11 -1.85 -3.89 30.72
CA ARG A 11 -2.81 -3.05 29.98
C ARG A 11 -2.04 -1.99 29.18
N PHE A 12 -2.30 -1.92 27.87
CA PHE A 12 -1.98 -0.76 27.04
C PHE A 12 -2.63 0.50 27.63
N ARG A 13 -1.81 1.49 28.00
CA ARG A 13 -2.29 2.85 28.33
C ARG A 13 -2.34 3.68 27.04
N ARG A 14 -3.54 4.08 26.64
CA ARG A 14 -3.76 5.11 25.61
C ARG A 14 -3.41 6.50 26.18
N PRO A 15 -2.69 7.37 25.47
CA PRO A 15 -2.69 8.79 25.78
C PRO A 15 -3.99 9.45 25.31
N SER A 16 -4.57 10.27 26.17
CA SER A 16 -5.78 11.07 25.91
C SER A 16 -5.44 12.33 25.09
N VAL A 17 -6.12 12.50 23.95
CA VAL A 17 -6.01 13.72 23.11
C VAL A 17 -7.22 14.62 23.37
N PRO A 18 -7.04 15.93 23.63
CA PRO A 18 -8.14 16.84 23.95
C PRO A 18 -9.00 17.19 22.72
N PHE A 19 -10.31 17.19 22.95
CA PHE A 19 -11.38 17.46 22.01
C PHE A 19 -11.41 18.95 21.63
N PHE A 20 -11.07 19.30 20.37
CA PHE A 20 -11.27 20.65 19.85
C PHE A 20 -12.26 20.66 18.69
N ARG A 21 -13.45 21.21 18.97
CA ARG A 21 -14.56 21.38 18.03
C ARG A 21 -14.29 22.62 17.18
N LYS A 22 -14.07 22.50 15.86
CA LYS A 22 -14.12 23.64 14.94
C LYS A 22 -14.92 23.34 13.67
N ARG A 23 -16.05 24.05 13.61
CA ARG A 23 -16.86 24.58 12.50
C ARG A 23 -16.37 24.27 11.07
N PHE A 24 -17.20 23.51 10.33
CA PHE A 24 -17.13 23.36 8.88
C PHE A 24 -17.35 24.70 8.16
N GLN A 25 -16.48 25.04 7.22
CA GLN A 25 -16.79 25.95 6.11
C GLN A 25 -16.59 25.19 4.80
N SER A 26 -17.62 25.21 3.97
CA SER A 26 -17.67 24.60 2.64
C SER A 26 -16.70 25.33 1.70
N VAL A 27 -15.69 24.61 1.19
CA VAL A 27 -14.84 25.09 0.10
C VAL A 27 -15.52 24.69 -1.21
N LYS A 28 -15.97 25.69 -1.98
CA LYS A 28 -16.52 25.50 -3.32
C LYS A 28 -15.38 25.12 -4.28
N PHE A 29 -15.46 23.93 -4.86
CA PHE A 29 -14.58 23.51 -5.95
C PHE A 29 -14.97 24.16 -7.28
N ASN A 30 -13.94 24.50 -8.06
CA ASN A 30 -13.92 25.28 -9.30
C ASN A 30 -15.02 24.98 -10.32
N SER A 31 -15.70 26.04 -10.77
CA SER A 31 -16.74 26.08 -11.81
C SER A 31 -16.22 26.19 -13.25
N ILE A 32 -14.92 25.97 -13.49
CA ILE A 32 -14.29 26.22 -14.80
C ILE A 32 -14.37 24.99 -15.73
N SER A 33 -14.50 23.77 -15.19
CA SER A 33 -14.61 22.56 -16.02
C SER A 33 -15.98 22.36 -16.64
N LEU A 34 -17.04 22.94 -16.06
CA LEU A 34 -18.41 22.76 -16.55
C LEU A 34 -18.72 23.62 -17.78
N SER A 35 -18.13 24.83 -17.88
CA SER A 35 -18.41 25.77 -18.98
C SER A 35 -17.89 25.27 -20.33
N ILE A 36 -16.80 24.49 -20.36
CA ILE A 36 -16.25 23.92 -21.59
C ILE A 36 -17.12 22.78 -22.10
N VAL A 37 -17.56 21.89 -21.21
CA VAL A 37 -18.44 20.76 -21.57
C VAL A 37 -19.79 21.26 -22.07
N GLN A 38 -20.32 22.31 -21.46
CA GLN A 38 -21.62 22.89 -21.84
C GLN A 38 -21.55 23.66 -23.17
N SER A 39 -20.42 24.30 -23.48
CA SER A 39 -20.18 24.97 -24.77
C SER A 39 -20.10 23.97 -25.95
N VAL A 40 -19.56 22.77 -25.73
CA VAL A 40 -19.48 21.71 -26.75
C VAL A 40 -20.84 21.05 -26.98
N HIS A 41 -21.68 20.91 -25.94
CA HIS A 41 -23.03 20.37 -26.09
C HIS A 41 -23.99 21.32 -26.82
N MET A 42 -23.80 22.64 -26.65
CA MET A 42 -24.59 23.67 -27.36
C MET A 42 -24.24 23.74 -28.86
N ALA A 43 -22.98 23.49 -29.24
CA ALA A 43 -22.54 23.54 -30.64
C ALA A 43 -23.05 22.37 -31.51
N ASN A 44 -23.57 21.30 -30.90
CA ASN A 44 -24.07 20.12 -31.63
C ASN A 44 -25.58 20.14 -31.89
N ASN A 45 -26.33 21.16 -31.42
CA ASN A 45 -27.79 21.17 -31.51
C ASN A 45 -28.39 22.31 -32.37
N GLU A 46 -27.56 23.07 -33.09
CA GLU A 46 -28.03 24.04 -34.09
C GLU A 46 -27.49 23.67 -35.47
N GLY A 47 -28.33 23.03 -36.30
CA GLY A 47 -27.95 22.71 -37.68
C GLY A 47 -28.77 21.63 -38.38
N LYS A 48 -30.12 21.68 -38.32
CA LYS A 48 -30.95 20.98 -39.32
C LYS A 48 -31.28 21.95 -40.47
N GLY A 49 -30.40 21.97 -41.46
CA GLY A 49 -30.57 22.67 -42.73
C GLY A 49 -29.85 21.88 -43.83
N SER A 50 -30.57 21.54 -44.89
CA SER A 50 -30.13 20.76 -46.04
C SER A 50 -29.03 21.46 -46.85
N GLU A 51 -27.94 20.74 -47.20
CA GLU A 51 -27.23 20.87 -48.49
C GLU A 51 -26.13 19.81 -48.65
N LYS A 52 -25.94 19.34 -49.89
CA LYS A 52 -24.91 18.37 -50.32
C LYS A 52 -23.63 19.12 -50.70
N SER A 53 -22.45 18.75 -50.16
CA SER A 53 -21.20 18.65 -50.93
C SER A 53 -20.00 18.16 -50.09
N SER A 54 -19.23 17.26 -50.70
CA SER A 54 -17.81 16.93 -50.53
C SER A 54 -17.04 17.28 -49.25
N GLY A 55 -16.39 16.24 -48.70
CA GLY A 55 -14.97 16.32 -48.35
C GLY A 55 -14.62 17.11 -47.09
N ASN A 56 -14.91 16.54 -45.92
CA ASN A 56 -14.03 16.68 -44.77
C ASN A 56 -14.37 15.60 -43.74
N ASN A 57 -13.63 14.48 -43.76
CA ASN A 57 -13.58 13.56 -42.64
C ASN A 57 -12.88 14.28 -41.48
N ARG A 58 -13.62 15.13 -40.74
CA ARG A 58 -13.19 15.55 -39.41
C ARG A 58 -13.22 14.30 -38.55
N VAL A 59 -12.05 13.66 -38.44
CA VAL A 59 -11.80 12.61 -37.45
C VAL A 59 -12.14 13.23 -36.10
N SER A 60 -13.28 12.88 -35.52
CA SER A 60 -13.57 13.23 -34.14
C SER A 60 -12.51 12.52 -33.31
N LEU A 61 -11.56 13.28 -32.76
CA LEU A 61 -10.58 12.72 -31.85
C LEU A 61 -11.34 12.02 -30.74
N ASN A 62 -11.10 10.71 -30.57
CA ASN A 62 -11.71 9.92 -29.50
C ASN A 62 -11.53 10.68 -28.19
N GLU A 63 -12.58 10.79 -27.37
CA GLU A 63 -12.54 11.53 -26.09
C GLU A 63 -11.37 11.07 -25.18
N ARG A 64 -10.91 9.82 -25.34
CA ARG A 64 -9.68 9.31 -24.70
C ARG A 64 -8.41 10.07 -25.10
N ILE A 65 -8.25 10.44 -26.37
CA ILE A 65 -7.09 11.19 -26.89
C ILE A 65 -7.13 12.63 -26.38
N LEU A 66 -8.32 13.23 -26.35
CA LEU A 66 -8.50 14.58 -25.78
C LEU A 66 -8.23 14.56 -24.26
N ASN A 67 -8.74 13.57 -23.53
CA ASN A 67 -8.47 13.40 -22.10
C ASN A 67 -6.99 13.14 -21.79
N SER A 68 -6.26 12.40 -22.65
CA SER A 68 -4.82 12.18 -22.49
C SER A 68 -3.97 13.42 -22.79
N MET A 69 -4.49 14.36 -23.58
CA MET A 69 -3.80 15.64 -23.87
C MET A 69 -4.13 16.73 -22.83
N SER A 70 -5.32 16.68 -22.21
CA SER A 70 -5.75 17.69 -21.23
C SER A 70 -5.28 17.40 -19.80
N ARG A 71 -4.99 16.14 -19.46
CA ARG A 71 -4.28 15.80 -18.22
C ARG A 71 -2.82 15.66 -18.59
N ARG A 72 -1.92 16.49 -18.03
CA ARG A 72 -0.52 16.07 -17.93
C ARG A 72 -0.57 14.69 -17.29
N ALA A 73 -0.20 13.65 -18.04
CA ALA A 73 0.02 12.33 -17.48
C ALA A 73 1.30 12.42 -16.64
N VAL A 74 1.18 13.07 -15.48
CA VAL A 74 2.13 12.84 -14.39
C VAL A 74 1.94 11.38 -14.06
N ALA A 75 3.00 10.57 -14.20
CA ALA A 75 2.96 9.18 -13.81
C ALA A 75 2.44 9.10 -12.36
N ALA A 76 1.43 8.28 -12.13
CA ALA A 76 0.81 8.18 -10.81
C ALA A 76 1.84 7.68 -9.80
N HIS A 77 1.98 8.39 -8.69
CA HIS A 77 2.88 8.01 -7.60
C HIS A 77 2.28 6.83 -6.84
N PRO A 78 2.92 5.63 -6.84
CA PRO A 78 2.30 4.40 -6.33
C PRO A 78 1.99 4.45 -4.83
N TRP A 79 2.69 5.28 -4.06
CA TRP A 79 2.39 5.46 -2.62
C TRP A 79 1.24 6.43 -2.33
N HIS A 80 1.11 7.51 -3.12
CA HIS A 80 0.21 8.62 -2.80
C HIS A 80 -1.08 8.56 -3.63
N ASP A 81 -0.94 8.29 -4.94
CA ASP A 81 -2.05 8.35 -5.89
C ASP A 81 -2.86 7.05 -5.92
N LEU A 82 -2.23 5.90 -5.66
CA LEU A 82 -2.94 4.63 -5.53
C LEU A 82 -3.81 4.63 -4.27
N GLU A 83 -5.09 4.30 -4.44
CA GLU A 83 -5.99 4.11 -3.31
C GLU A 83 -5.61 2.84 -2.53
N ILE A 84 -5.71 2.91 -1.19
CA ILE A 84 -5.51 1.74 -0.33
C ILE A 84 -6.53 0.62 -0.58
N GLY A 85 -7.68 0.94 -1.17
CA GLY A 85 -8.74 0.00 -1.52
C GLY A 85 -9.89 -0.04 -0.51
N PRO A 86 -11.11 -0.37 -0.94
CA PRO A 86 -12.34 -0.23 -0.13
C PRO A 86 -12.47 -1.23 1.02
N GLY A 87 -11.66 -2.29 1.03
CA GLY A 87 -11.65 -3.30 2.10
C GLY A 87 -10.67 -2.98 3.24
N ALA A 88 -9.94 -1.87 3.15
CA ALA A 88 -8.92 -1.52 4.14
C ALA A 88 -9.56 -1.24 5.51
N PRO A 89 -8.88 -1.56 6.63
CA PRO A 89 -7.52 -2.11 6.73
C PRO A 89 -7.39 -3.63 6.51
N ALA A 90 -8.49 -4.38 6.47
CA ALA A 90 -8.42 -5.86 6.41
C ALA A 90 -8.02 -6.41 5.03
N VAL A 91 -8.48 -5.75 3.96
CA VAL A 91 -8.14 -6.08 2.57
C VAL A 91 -7.74 -4.81 1.83
N PHE A 92 -6.50 -4.72 1.39
CA PHE A 92 -5.91 -3.51 0.83
C PHE A 92 -5.20 -3.81 -0.49
N ASN A 93 -4.93 -2.76 -1.27
CA ASN A 93 -4.01 -2.84 -2.39
C ASN A 93 -2.57 -2.87 -1.86
N CYS A 94 -1.74 -3.74 -2.41
CA CYS A 94 -0.32 -3.86 -2.12
C CYS A 94 0.46 -3.59 -3.40
N VAL A 95 1.43 -2.69 -3.39
CA VAL A 95 2.37 -2.51 -4.50
C VAL A 95 3.54 -3.44 -4.27
N VAL A 96 3.78 -4.36 -5.21
CA VAL A 96 4.88 -5.33 -5.12
C VAL A 96 6.17 -4.65 -5.55
N GLU A 97 7.20 -4.74 -4.72
CA GLU A 97 8.55 -4.30 -5.01
C GLU A 97 9.42 -5.49 -5.41
N ILE A 98 9.32 -6.60 -4.69
CA ILE A 98 10.19 -7.76 -4.87
C ILE A 98 9.34 -8.99 -5.13
N GLY A 99 9.51 -9.58 -6.32
CA GLY A 99 8.87 -10.84 -6.66
C GLY A 99 9.45 -12.02 -5.86
N LYS A 100 8.58 -12.98 -5.53
CA LYS A 100 8.97 -14.27 -4.94
C LYS A 100 10.14 -14.90 -5.73
N GLY A 101 11.15 -15.37 -5.00
CA GLY A 101 12.35 -16.00 -5.56
C GLY A 101 13.44 -15.02 -6.02
N SER A 102 13.22 -13.71 -5.94
CA SER A 102 14.22 -12.71 -6.32
C SER A 102 15.27 -12.47 -5.23
N LYS A 103 16.51 -12.17 -5.64
CA LYS A 103 17.58 -11.60 -4.81
C LYS A 103 17.71 -10.08 -4.97
N VAL A 104 17.08 -9.51 -5.98
CA VAL A 104 17.14 -8.07 -6.24
C VAL A 104 16.21 -7.39 -5.26
N LYS A 105 16.77 -6.61 -4.33
CA LYS A 105 16.00 -5.70 -3.49
C LYS A 105 15.69 -4.46 -4.30
N TYR A 106 14.48 -4.41 -4.80
CA TYR A 106 13.88 -3.19 -5.30
C TYR A 106 13.31 -2.39 -4.12
N GLU A 107 13.15 -1.09 -4.31
CA GLU A 107 12.51 -0.19 -3.37
C GLU A 107 11.82 0.95 -4.13
N LEU A 108 10.77 1.51 -3.52
CA LEU A 108 10.20 2.77 -3.95
C LEU A 108 11.16 3.93 -3.69
N ASP A 109 11.57 4.63 -4.73
CA ASP A 109 12.16 5.96 -4.58
C ASP A 109 11.03 6.98 -4.33
N LYS A 110 10.82 7.35 -3.05
CA LYS A 110 9.71 8.22 -2.59
C LYS A 110 9.69 9.60 -3.26
N ALA A 111 10.82 10.09 -3.77
CA ALA A 111 10.90 11.38 -4.44
C ALA A 111 10.37 11.33 -5.88
N SER A 112 10.73 10.29 -6.64
CA SER A 112 10.29 10.15 -8.04
C SER A 112 9.02 9.32 -8.21
N GLY A 113 8.66 8.49 -7.22
CA GLY A 113 7.60 7.50 -7.33
C GLY A 113 7.96 6.28 -8.18
N LEU A 114 9.23 6.11 -8.55
CA LEU A 114 9.70 5.00 -9.38
C LEU A 114 10.26 3.86 -8.52
N ILE A 115 10.17 2.64 -9.04
CA ILE A 115 10.85 1.49 -8.44
C ILE A 115 12.32 1.51 -8.84
N LYS A 116 13.21 1.53 -7.86
CA LYS A 116 14.66 1.55 -8.01
C LYS A 116 15.25 0.25 -7.48
N VAL A 117 16.37 -0.18 -8.06
CA VAL A 117 17.20 -1.23 -7.45
C VAL A 117 18.00 -0.61 -6.30
N ASP A 118 17.75 -1.06 -5.08
CA ASP A 118 18.59 -0.72 -3.92
C ASP A 118 19.90 -1.50 -3.99
N ARG A 119 19.78 -2.84 -3.95
CA ARG A 119 20.93 -3.76 -3.95
C ARG A 119 20.54 -5.18 -4.34
N ILE A 120 21.54 -6.00 -4.61
CA ILE A 120 21.40 -7.46 -4.60
C ILE A 120 21.65 -7.95 -3.17
N LEU A 121 20.84 -8.89 -2.66
CA LEU A 121 21.08 -9.50 -1.35
C LEU A 121 22.48 -10.15 -1.30
N TYR A 122 23.19 -9.94 -0.19
CA TYR A 122 24.59 -10.40 -0.03
C TYR A 122 24.65 -11.89 0.32
N SER A 123 23.54 -12.44 0.79
CA SER A 123 23.38 -13.85 1.12
C SER A 123 22.78 -14.61 -0.07
N SER A 124 22.92 -15.94 -0.06
CA SER A 124 22.35 -16.79 -1.10
C SER A 124 20.84 -16.95 -1.01
N VAL A 125 20.19 -16.37 0.00
CA VAL A 125 18.73 -16.45 0.19
C VAL A 125 17.98 -15.62 -0.84
N VAL A 126 16.72 -15.95 -1.03
CA VAL A 126 15.77 -15.27 -1.92
C VAL A 126 14.50 -14.95 -1.14
N TYR A 127 13.77 -13.90 -1.53
CA TYR A 127 12.48 -13.61 -0.90
C TYR A 127 11.52 -14.80 -1.08
N PRO A 128 11.00 -15.41 0.01
CA PRO A 128 10.19 -16.63 -0.10
C PRO A 128 8.79 -16.36 -0.66
N HIS A 129 8.34 -15.11 -0.60
CA HIS A 129 7.03 -14.62 -1.04
C HIS A 129 7.16 -13.23 -1.64
N ASN A 130 6.11 -12.73 -2.28
CA ASN A 130 6.13 -11.38 -2.85
C ASN A 130 6.18 -10.36 -1.72
N TYR A 131 6.97 -9.30 -1.90
CA TYR A 131 7.20 -8.26 -0.90
C TYR A 131 6.92 -6.90 -1.50
N GLY A 132 6.39 -6.00 -0.69
CA GLY A 132 6.26 -4.60 -1.05
C GLY A 132 5.56 -3.84 0.05
N PHE A 133 4.72 -2.87 -0.33
CA PHE A 133 4.16 -1.94 0.64
C PHE A 133 2.69 -1.62 0.41
N ILE A 134 2.06 -1.07 1.45
CA ILE A 134 0.67 -0.61 1.44
C ILE A 134 0.64 0.88 1.08
N PRO A 135 -0.05 1.31 0.00
CA PRO A 135 -0.15 2.71 -0.35
C PRO A 135 -0.96 3.48 0.70
N ARG A 136 -0.70 4.79 0.84
CA ARG A 136 -1.34 5.68 1.82
C ARG A 136 -1.22 5.21 3.28
N THR A 137 -0.05 4.66 3.61
CA THR A 137 0.36 4.30 4.97
C THR A 137 1.75 4.90 5.24
N ILE A 138 2.10 5.12 6.51
CA ILE A 138 3.46 5.53 6.91
C ILE A 138 3.78 4.99 8.30
N CYS A 139 5.02 4.57 8.50
CA CYS A 139 5.57 4.09 9.76
C CYS A 139 6.43 5.17 10.43
N GLU A 140 6.92 4.89 11.64
CA GLU A 140 7.72 5.84 12.42
C GLU A 140 9.09 6.14 11.78
N ASP A 141 9.59 5.24 10.93
CA ASP A 141 10.78 5.38 10.08
C ASP A 141 10.53 6.22 8.81
N SER A 142 9.32 6.75 8.64
CA SER A 142 8.88 7.51 7.46
C SER A 142 8.82 6.71 6.16
N ASP A 143 8.81 5.38 6.23
CA ASP A 143 8.54 4.50 5.10
C ASP A 143 7.08 4.00 5.11
N PRO A 144 6.53 3.59 3.96
CA PRO A 144 5.21 2.97 3.92
C PRO A 144 5.20 1.63 4.68
N MET A 145 4.04 1.19 5.16
CA MET A 145 3.91 -0.09 5.85
C MET A 145 4.28 -1.26 4.93
N ASP A 146 5.25 -2.06 5.37
CA ASP A 146 5.76 -3.24 4.68
C ASP A 146 4.77 -4.42 4.75
N VAL A 147 4.72 -5.19 3.67
CA VAL A 147 3.89 -6.38 3.57
C VAL A 147 4.56 -7.51 2.79
N LEU A 148 4.47 -8.73 3.33
CA LEU A 148 4.81 -9.97 2.67
C LEU A 148 3.53 -10.70 2.25
N VAL A 149 3.33 -10.88 0.95
CA VAL A 149 2.13 -11.47 0.34
C VAL A 149 2.41 -12.90 -0.13
N LEU A 150 1.74 -13.86 0.51
CA LEU A 150 1.71 -15.25 0.12
C LEU A 150 0.75 -15.45 -1.06
N MET A 151 1.26 -16.08 -2.12
CA MET A 151 0.52 -16.50 -3.31
C MET A 151 1.31 -17.54 -4.11
N GLN A 152 0.68 -18.14 -5.11
CA GLN A 152 1.29 -19.17 -5.97
C GLN A 152 2.48 -18.62 -6.77
N GLU A 153 2.26 -17.54 -7.52
CA GLU A 153 3.19 -17.03 -8.54
C GLU A 153 3.97 -15.77 -8.08
N PRO A 154 5.20 -15.55 -8.61
CA PRO A 154 5.89 -14.28 -8.43
C PRO A 154 5.19 -13.17 -9.22
N VAL A 155 5.22 -11.96 -8.65
CA VAL A 155 4.66 -10.75 -9.28
C VAL A 155 5.80 -9.79 -9.63
N LEU A 156 5.64 -9.10 -10.75
CA LEU A 156 6.65 -8.15 -11.23
C LEU A 156 6.68 -6.87 -10.37
N PRO A 157 7.88 -6.30 -10.12
CA PRO A 157 8.03 -5.03 -9.41
C PRO A 157 7.20 -3.90 -10.04
N GLY A 158 6.60 -3.06 -9.20
CA GLY A 158 5.74 -1.94 -9.61
C GLY A 158 4.31 -2.32 -9.97
N THR A 159 3.96 -3.62 -9.90
CA THR A 159 2.58 -4.09 -10.06
C THR A 159 1.87 -4.04 -8.71
N PHE A 160 0.56 -3.80 -8.69
CA PHE A 160 -0.23 -3.92 -7.46
C PHE A 160 -1.23 -5.08 -7.53
N LEU A 161 -1.58 -5.59 -6.36
CA LEU A 161 -2.57 -6.66 -6.17
C LEU A 161 -3.42 -6.38 -4.93
N ARG A 162 -4.54 -7.08 -4.77
CA ARG A 162 -5.30 -7.06 -3.52
C ARG A 162 -4.78 -8.10 -2.54
N ALA A 163 -4.46 -7.66 -1.33
CA ALA A 163 -3.95 -8.50 -0.25
C ALA A 163 -4.90 -8.45 0.96
N ARG A 164 -5.05 -9.58 1.66
CA ARG A 164 -5.76 -9.69 2.94
C ARG A 164 -4.74 -9.87 4.05
N ALA A 165 -4.76 -9.01 5.07
CA ALA A 165 -3.95 -9.21 6.26
C ALA A 165 -4.40 -10.49 6.99
N ILE A 166 -3.43 -11.35 7.33
CA ILE A 166 -3.66 -12.57 8.12
C ILE A 166 -2.81 -12.60 9.39
N GLY A 167 -1.76 -11.79 9.49
CA GLY A 167 -0.94 -11.70 10.69
C GLY A 167 0.04 -10.55 10.66
N LEU A 168 0.65 -10.29 11.80
CA LEU A 168 1.70 -9.31 11.98
C LEU A 168 2.97 -10.05 12.40
N MET A 169 4.11 -9.67 11.81
CA MET A 169 5.43 -10.18 12.15
C MET A 169 6.22 -9.05 12.82
N PRO A 170 6.21 -8.97 14.16
CA PRO A 170 7.01 -7.99 14.85
C PRO A 170 8.49 -8.32 14.69
N MET A 171 9.27 -7.34 14.27
CA MET A 171 10.68 -7.53 13.94
C MET A 171 11.49 -6.38 14.53
N ILE A 172 12.68 -6.71 15.03
CA ILE A 172 13.66 -5.74 15.50
C ILE A 172 14.85 -5.81 14.57
N ASP A 173 15.11 -4.72 13.83
CA ASP A 173 16.29 -4.56 12.99
C ASP A 173 17.24 -3.55 13.63
N GLN A 174 18.43 -3.99 14.02
CA GLN A 174 19.44 -3.14 14.69
C GLN A 174 18.96 -2.36 15.93
N GLY A 175 17.89 -2.82 16.58
CA GLY A 175 17.32 -2.19 17.78
C GLY A 175 16.10 -1.31 17.51
N GLU A 176 15.75 -1.09 16.25
CA GLU A 176 14.55 -0.36 15.83
C GLU A 176 13.43 -1.34 15.45
N SER A 177 12.18 -0.93 15.67
CA SER A 177 11.01 -1.74 15.32
C SER A 177 10.75 -1.63 13.83
N ASP A 178 10.67 -2.75 13.13
CA ASP A 178 10.42 -2.84 11.69
C ASP A 178 9.34 -3.90 11.41
N ASP A 179 8.15 -3.66 11.97
CA ASP A 179 7.04 -4.61 11.91
C ASP A 179 6.56 -4.82 10.48
N LYS A 180 6.26 -6.07 10.12
CA LYS A 180 5.81 -6.42 8.76
C LYS A 180 4.46 -7.09 8.75
N ILE A 181 3.60 -6.68 7.84
CA ILE A 181 2.31 -7.35 7.63
C ILE A 181 2.53 -8.67 6.89
N ILE A 182 1.92 -9.75 7.38
CA ILE A 182 1.80 -11.00 6.64
C ILE A 182 0.40 -11.06 6.04
N ALA A 183 0.34 -11.22 4.72
CA ALA A 183 -0.89 -11.20 3.96
C ALA A 183 -0.95 -12.34 2.94
N VAL A 184 -2.15 -12.59 2.44
CA VAL A 184 -2.39 -13.47 1.29
C VAL A 184 -2.98 -12.69 0.13
N CYS A 185 -2.73 -13.10 -1.10
CA CYS A 185 -3.43 -12.53 -2.25
C CYS A 185 -4.93 -12.85 -2.13
N ALA A 186 -5.78 -11.81 -2.10
CA ALA A 186 -7.21 -11.94 -1.88
C ALA A 186 -7.94 -12.60 -3.06
N ASP A 187 -7.32 -12.60 -4.24
CA ASP A 187 -7.88 -13.11 -5.49
C ASP A 187 -7.22 -14.44 -5.94
N ASP A 188 -6.22 -14.93 -5.20
CA ASP A 188 -5.58 -16.22 -5.47
C ASP A 188 -6.45 -17.38 -4.94
N PRO A 189 -6.97 -18.29 -5.79
CA PRO A 189 -7.86 -19.37 -5.35
C PRO A 189 -7.24 -20.30 -4.32
N GLU A 190 -5.91 -20.48 -4.34
CA GLU A 190 -5.19 -21.33 -3.40
C GLU A 190 -5.05 -20.68 -2.02
N PHE A 191 -4.95 -19.35 -1.95
CA PHE A 191 -4.63 -18.66 -0.69
C PHE A 191 -5.77 -17.82 -0.11
N ARG A 192 -6.78 -17.43 -0.92
CA ARG A 192 -7.85 -16.51 -0.50
C ARG A 192 -8.68 -16.95 0.70
N HIS A 193 -8.63 -18.25 1.03
CA HIS A 193 -9.39 -18.84 2.13
C HIS A 193 -8.71 -18.67 3.50
N TYR A 194 -7.42 -18.31 3.53
CA TYR A 194 -6.71 -18.01 4.76
C TYR A 194 -7.17 -16.68 5.34
N THR A 195 -7.53 -16.68 6.62
CA THR A 195 -8.03 -15.52 7.35
C THR A 195 -7.21 -15.18 8.60
N ASP A 196 -6.41 -16.12 9.10
CA ASP A 196 -5.51 -15.90 10.24
C ASP A 196 -4.18 -16.65 10.05
N ILE A 197 -3.11 -16.09 10.60
CA ILE A 197 -1.75 -16.63 10.50
C ILE A 197 -1.63 -18.06 11.00
N LYS A 198 -2.46 -18.46 11.97
CA LYS A 198 -2.46 -19.80 12.56
C LYS A 198 -2.97 -20.89 11.62
N GLU A 199 -3.68 -20.50 10.55
CA GLU A 199 -4.17 -21.44 9.53
C GLU A 199 -3.05 -21.86 8.57
N LEU A 200 -1.94 -21.11 8.52
CA LEU A 200 -0.79 -21.48 7.71
C LEU A 200 -0.06 -22.69 8.30
N PRO A 201 0.49 -23.58 7.46
CA PRO A 201 1.34 -24.67 7.92
C PRO A 201 2.51 -24.14 8.77
N PRO A 202 2.82 -24.73 9.94
CA PRO A 202 3.88 -24.23 10.83
C PRO A 202 5.25 -24.10 10.16
N HIS A 203 5.55 -24.97 9.20
CA HIS A 203 6.79 -24.91 8.43
C HIS A 203 6.90 -23.64 7.57
N ARG A 204 5.78 -23.13 7.03
CA ARG A 204 5.75 -21.87 6.26
C ARG A 204 6.16 -20.69 7.14
N LEU A 205 5.66 -20.63 8.36
CA LEU A 205 6.03 -19.58 9.33
C LEU A 205 7.51 -19.68 9.73
N ALA A 206 8.03 -20.89 9.87
CA ALA A 206 9.45 -21.11 10.16
C ALA A 206 10.35 -20.65 9.01
N GLU A 207 9.98 -20.91 7.75
CA GLU A 207 10.70 -20.42 6.57
C GLU A 207 10.73 -18.88 6.50
N ILE A 208 9.58 -18.23 6.71
CA ILE A 208 9.46 -16.76 6.72
C ILE A 208 10.35 -16.17 7.83
N ARG A 209 10.24 -16.68 9.05
CA ARG A 209 11.07 -16.26 10.19
C ARG A 209 12.55 -16.38 9.84
N ARG A 210 12.96 -17.55 9.33
CA ARG A 210 14.36 -17.83 9.04
C ARG A 210 14.93 -16.91 7.96
N PHE A 211 14.14 -16.60 6.94
CA PHE A 211 14.54 -15.65 5.91
C PHE A 211 14.88 -14.27 6.48
N PHE A 212 14.00 -13.68 7.29
CA PHE A 212 14.24 -12.35 7.88
C PHE A 212 15.36 -12.33 8.93
N GLU A 213 15.59 -13.44 9.63
CA GLU A 213 16.76 -13.55 10.51
C GLU A 213 18.08 -13.64 9.73
N ASP A 214 18.09 -14.25 8.54
CA ASP A 214 19.31 -14.55 7.79
C ASP A 214 19.68 -13.51 6.72
N TYR A 215 18.72 -12.81 6.10
CA TYR A 215 18.97 -12.07 4.85
C TYR A 215 20.03 -10.97 4.95
N LYS A 216 20.18 -10.34 6.14
CA LYS A 216 21.18 -9.30 6.43
C LYS A 216 22.42 -9.81 7.18
N LYS A 217 22.57 -11.11 7.44
CA LYS A 217 23.72 -11.65 8.22
C LYS A 217 25.07 -11.38 7.55
N ASN A 218 25.16 -11.51 6.23
CA ASN A 218 26.39 -11.22 5.48
C ASN A 218 26.72 -9.71 5.43
N GLU A 219 25.82 -8.85 5.91
CA GLU A 219 26.07 -7.41 6.11
C GLU A 219 26.55 -7.12 7.55
N ASN A 220 26.82 -8.15 8.38
CA ASN A 220 27.11 -8.04 9.82
C ASN A 220 26.02 -7.34 10.63
N LYS A 221 24.76 -7.42 10.17
CA LYS A 221 23.59 -6.89 10.88
C LYS A 221 22.84 -8.03 11.58
N SER A 222 22.21 -7.69 12.70
CA SER A 222 21.40 -8.64 13.47
C SER A 222 19.93 -8.23 13.39
N VAL A 223 19.10 -9.18 12.98
CA VAL A 223 17.64 -9.05 12.93
C VAL A 223 17.05 -10.10 13.85
N LYS A 224 16.05 -9.71 14.65
CA LYS A 224 15.29 -10.63 15.50
C LYS A 224 13.82 -10.56 15.15
N VAL A 225 13.25 -11.70 14.82
CA VAL A 225 11.81 -11.84 14.60
C VAL A 225 11.17 -12.33 15.89
N ASN A 226 10.13 -11.67 16.37
CA ASN A 226 9.36 -12.10 17.54
C ASN A 226 8.25 -13.08 17.14
N ASP A 227 7.38 -13.48 18.07
CA ASP A 227 6.25 -14.35 17.74
C ASP A 227 5.27 -13.67 16.78
N PHE A 228 4.78 -14.44 15.80
CA PHE A 228 3.77 -13.95 14.87
C PHE A 228 2.47 -13.66 15.62
N LEU A 229 1.88 -12.50 15.35
CA LEU A 229 0.62 -12.05 15.94
C LEU A 229 -0.54 -12.27 14.96
N PRO A 230 -1.77 -12.47 15.46
CA PRO A 230 -2.94 -12.80 14.64
C PRO A 230 -3.39 -11.64 13.74
N ALA A 231 -4.38 -11.91 12.89
CA ALA A 231 -4.85 -10.95 11.88
C ALA A 231 -5.34 -9.62 12.47
N ASN A 232 -5.92 -9.64 13.68
CA ASN A 232 -6.40 -8.43 14.34
C ASN A 232 -5.28 -7.43 14.67
N ASP A 233 -4.12 -7.91 15.12
CA ASP A 233 -2.97 -7.05 15.40
C ASP A 233 -2.44 -6.39 14.13
N ALA A 234 -2.43 -7.13 13.01
CA ALA A 234 -2.07 -6.58 11.70
C ALA A 234 -3.05 -5.49 11.25
N ILE A 235 -4.35 -5.73 11.42
CA ILE A 235 -5.40 -4.77 11.08
C ILE A 235 -5.25 -3.46 11.87
N GLU A 236 -4.98 -3.55 13.17
CA GLU A 236 -4.77 -2.37 14.01
C GLU A 236 -3.46 -1.64 13.65
N ALA A 237 -2.39 -2.37 13.32
CA ALA A 237 -1.13 -1.77 12.86
C ALA A 237 -1.30 -0.99 11.53
N ILE A 238 -2.00 -1.58 10.55
CA ILE A 238 -2.30 -0.90 9.28
C ILE A 238 -3.14 0.35 9.52
N LYS A 239 -4.17 0.25 10.38
CA LYS A 239 -5.02 1.39 10.70
C LYS A 239 -4.24 2.52 11.37
N TYR A 240 -3.38 2.20 12.34
CA TYR A 240 -2.49 3.19 12.95
C TYR A 240 -1.60 3.89 11.92
N SER A 241 -1.02 3.11 11.00
CA SER A 241 -0.19 3.64 9.92
C SER A 241 -0.97 4.52 8.92
N MET A 242 -2.24 4.22 8.67
CA MET A 242 -3.14 5.10 7.89
C MET A 242 -3.41 6.43 8.61
N ASP A 243 -3.63 6.40 9.93
CA ASP A 243 -3.87 7.61 10.73
C ASP A 243 -2.62 8.51 10.78
N LEU A 244 -1.43 7.91 10.87
CA LEU A 244 -0.15 8.61 10.74
C LEU A 244 0.00 9.25 9.36
N TYR A 245 -0.33 8.51 8.30
CA TYR A 245 -0.23 9.03 6.93
C TYR A 245 -1.17 10.20 6.69
N ALA A 246 -2.41 10.14 7.20
CA ALA A 246 -3.36 11.24 7.12
C ALA A 246 -2.82 12.50 7.83
N SER A 247 -2.18 12.33 8.98
CA SER A 247 -1.56 13.42 9.74
C SER A 247 -0.38 14.01 8.97
N TYR A 248 0.50 13.16 8.44
CA TYR A 248 1.63 13.53 7.58
C TYR A 248 1.19 14.39 6.40
N ILE A 249 0.17 13.98 5.64
CA ILE A 249 -0.34 14.75 4.50
C ILE A 249 -0.88 16.12 4.92
N VAL A 250 -1.63 16.19 6.04
CA VAL A 250 -2.16 17.47 6.53
C VAL A 250 -1.02 18.42 6.93
N GLU A 251 0.04 17.91 7.53
CA GLU A 251 1.21 18.72 7.91
C GLU A 251 2.01 19.16 6.68
N SER A 252 2.22 18.29 5.70
CA SER A 252 2.88 18.64 4.44
C SER A 252 2.14 19.71 3.64
N LEU A 253 0.79 19.73 3.70
CA LEU A 253 -0.03 20.76 3.04
C LEU A 253 -0.06 22.11 3.77
N ARG A 254 0.43 22.20 5.01
CA ARG A 254 0.49 23.45 5.79
C ARG A 254 1.78 24.23 5.60
N GLN A 255 2.82 23.60 5.06
CA GLN A 255 4.12 24.21 4.76
C GLN A 255 4.09 24.86 3.37
#